data_AF-H9FG12-F1
#
_entry.id   AF-H9FG12-F1
#
_cell.length_a   1.000
_cell.length_b   1.000
_cell.length_c   1.000
_cell.angle_alpha   90.00
_cell.angle_beta   90.00
_cell.angle_gamma   90.00
#
_symmetry.space_group_name_H-M   'P 1'
#
loop_
_entity.id
_entity.type
_entity.pdbx_description
1 polymer ?
#
loop_
_entity_poly.entity_id
_entity_poly.type
_entity_poly.pdbx_seq_one_letter_code
_entity_poly.pdbx_strand_id
1 'polypeptide(L)'
;VMSTDSLQLGYAEDGHCKGDTNPNIPYPTRLQWDIPGECQEVIETSLNTANLLANDVDFHSFPFVAFGKGIIKKCRTSPDAFVQLALQLAHYKDMGKFCLTYEASMTRLFREGRTE
;
A
#
# COMPACT_ATOMS: atom_id res chain seq x y z
N VAL A 1 6.01 -0.62 -14.30
CA VAL A 1 7.17 -1.31 -13.68
C VAL A 1 6.83 -2.77 -13.41
N MET A 2 5.80 -3.10 -12.63
CA MET A 2 5.41 -4.52 -12.44
C MET A 2 4.91 -5.25 -13.70
N SER A 3 4.30 -4.55 -14.66
CA SER A 3 3.86 -5.15 -15.93
C SER A 3 5.02 -5.53 -16.86
N THR A 4 6.18 -4.92 -16.67
CA THR A 4 7.38 -5.18 -17.47
C THR A 4 8.05 -6.48 -17.06
N ASP A 5 8.09 -6.78 -15.75
CA ASP A 5 8.64 -8.03 -15.21
C ASP A 5 7.89 -9.28 -15.73
N SER A 6 6.57 -9.22 -15.75
CA SER A 6 5.73 -10.36 -16.17
C SER A 6 5.72 -10.57 -17.68
N LEU A 7 5.82 -9.50 -18.48
CA LEU A 7 5.67 -9.58 -19.94
C LEU A 7 6.99 -9.60 -20.72
N GLN A 8 8.08 -9.06 -20.18
CA GLN A 8 9.37 -8.97 -20.87
C GLN A 8 10.48 -9.81 -20.24
N LEU A 9 10.56 -9.88 -18.90
CA LEU A 9 11.67 -10.57 -18.22
C LEU A 9 11.33 -12.03 -17.91
N GLY A 10 10.10 -12.33 -17.49
CA GLY A 10 9.54 -13.68 -17.38
C GLY A 10 10.25 -14.59 -16.36
N TYR A 11 9.55 -15.66 -15.96
CA TYR A 11 10.07 -16.66 -15.02
C TYR A 11 10.03 -18.07 -15.66
N ALA A 12 11.00 -18.92 -15.32
CA ALA A 12 11.00 -20.34 -15.63
C ALA A 12 10.00 -21.09 -14.74
N GLU A 13 9.72 -22.36 -15.06
CA GLU A 13 8.74 -23.18 -14.31
C GLU A 13 9.13 -23.41 -12.84
N ASP A 14 10.41 -23.27 -12.51
CA ASP A 14 10.96 -23.31 -11.15
C ASP A 14 10.89 -21.97 -10.39
N GLY A 15 10.37 -20.92 -11.04
CA GLY A 15 10.23 -19.58 -10.46
C GLY A 15 11.45 -18.68 -10.59
N HIS A 16 12.54 -19.11 -11.23
CA HIS A 16 13.70 -18.26 -11.48
C HIS A 16 13.48 -17.31 -12.68
N CYS A 17 14.07 -16.11 -12.65
CA CYS A 17 14.01 -15.18 -13.78
C CYS A 17 14.65 -15.81 -15.03
N LYS A 18 14.04 -15.62 -16.21
CA LYS A 18 14.67 -16.05 -17.47
C LYS A 18 15.87 -15.17 -17.80
N GLY A 19 16.95 -15.79 -18.25
CA GLY A 19 18.20 -15.12 -18.66
C GLY A 19 19.43 -15.85 -18.12
N ASP A 20 20.61 -15.43 -18.59
CA ASP A 20 21.87 -15.99 -18.12
C ASP A 20 22.29 -15.35 -16.80
N THR A 21 22.69 -16.17 -15.83
CA THR A 21 23.26 -15.68 -14.57
C THR A 21 24.57 -14.97 -14.86
N ASN A 22 24.73 -13.74 -14.38
CA ASN A 22 26.02 -13.05 -14.45
C ASN A 22 26.93 -13.56 -13.30
N PRO A 23 27.97 -14.36 -13.61
CA PRO A 23 28.82 -14.96 -12.57
C PRO A 23 29.75 -13.93 -11.90
N ASN A 24 29.84 -12.70 -12.44
CA ASN A 24 30.67 -11.63 -11.92
C ASN A 24 29.97 -10.79 -10.84
N ILE A 25 28.73 -11.13 -10.48
CA ILE A 25 28.03 -10.47 -9.37
C ILE A 25 28.58 -11.04 -8.06
N PRO A 26 29.05 -10.20 -7.12
CA PRO A 26 29.52 -10.67 -5.83
C PRO A 26 28.37 -11.33 -5.05
N TYR A 27 28.70 -12.38 -4.31
CA TYR A 27 27.73 -13.05 -3.45
C TYR A 27 27.16 -12.09 -2.40
N PRO A 28 25.88 -12.25 -2.01
CA PRO A 28 25.31 -11.49 -0.91
C PRO A 28 26.14 -11.66 0.37
N THR A 29 26.58 -10.54 0.94
CA THR A 29 27.34 -10.55 2.19
C THR A 29 26.39 -10.38 3.37
N ARG A 30 26.43 -11.32 4.33
CA ARG A 30 25.65 -11.24 5.56
C ARG A 30 26.13 -10.06 6.41
N LEU A 31 25.21 -9.17 6.80
CA LEU A 31 25.48 -8.14 7.80
C LEU A 31 25.67 -8.80 9.16
N GLN A 32 26.80 -8.50 9.81
CA GLN A 32 27.17 -9.01 11.13
C GLN A 32 26.85 -7.95 12.18
N TRP A 33 26.20 -8.36 13.26
CA TRP A 33 25.81 -7.50 14.36
C TRP A 33 26.19 -8.17 15.67
N ASP A 34 26.70 -7.39 16.61
CA ASP A 34 26.82 -7.83 18.00
C ASP A 34 25.46 -7.60 18.69
N ILE A 35 24.90 -8.65 19.30
CA ILE A 35 23.54 -8.63 19.87
C ILE A 35 23.63 -9.04 21.35
N PRO A 36 24.01 -8.11 22.23
CA PRO A 36 24.09 -8.36 23.67
C PRO A 36 22.70 -8.65 24.26
N GLY A 37 22.64 -9.23 25.45
CA GLY A 37 21.39 -9.62 26.12
C GLY A 37 20.36 -8.48 26.21
N GLU A 38 20.80 -7.27 26.56
CA GLU A 38 19.95 -6.07 26.60
C GLU A 38 19.29 -5.76 25.23
N CYS A 39 20.01 -6.01 24.13
CA CYS A 39 19.46 -5.84 22.79
C CYS A 39 18.43 -6.92 22.45
N GLN A 40 18.64 -8.15 22.92
CA GLN A 40 17.68 -9.25 22.73
C GLN A 40 16.35 -8.95 23.44
N GLU A 41 16.40 -8.44 24.67
CA GLU A 41 15.21 -8.03 25.41
C GLU A 41 14.42 -6.92 24.69
N VAL A 42 15.12 -5.94 24.10
CA VAL A 42 14.50 -4.88 23.29
C VAL A 42 13.86 -5.45 22.01
N ILE A 43 14.52 -6.41 21.35
CA ILE A 43 13.98 -7.08 20.17
C ILE A 43 12.68 -7.81 20.51
N GLU A 44 12.66 -8.58 21.60
CA GLU A 44 11.49 -9.33 22.04
C GLU A 44 10.32 -8.38 22.41
N THR A 45 10.62 -7.32 23.16
CA THR A 45 9.63 -6.30 23.53
C THR A 45 9.06 -5.58 22.31
N SER A 46 9.92 -5.24 21.35
CA SER A 46 9.50 -4.58 20.10
C SER A 46 8.66 -5.50 19.23
N LEU A 47 9.01 -6.79 19.18
CA LEU A 47 8.23 -7.80 18.46
C LEU A 47 6.85 -7.96 19.07
N ASN A 48 6.74 -8.06 20.39
CA ASN A 48 5.45 -8.13 21.07
C ASN A 48 4.60 -6.89 20.77
N THR A 49 5.20 -5.69 20.86
CA THR A 49 4.52 -4.44 20.52
C THR A 49 4.03 -4.42 19.07
N ALA A 50 4.87 -4.83 18.12
CA ALA A 50 4.51 -4.89 16.71
C ALA A 50 3.38 -5.91 16.45
N ASN A 51 3.41 -7.06 17.11
CA ASN A 51 2.37 -8.07 17.00
C ASN A 51 1.02 -7.56 17.52
N LEU A 52 1.01 -6.89 18.68
CA LEU A 52 -0.21 -6.31 19.23
C LEU A 52 -0.79 -5.25 18.28
N LEU A 53 0.04 -4.35 17.74
CA LEU A 53 -0.41 -3.34 16.78
C LEU A 53 -0.93 -3.96 15.48
N ALA A 54 -0.26 -5.00 14.96
CA ALA A 54 -0.70 -5.68 13.75
C ALA A 54 -2.04 -6.40 13.94
N ASN A 55 -2.27 -6.99 15.12
CA ASN A 55 -3.50 -7.70 15.45
C ASN A 55 -4.70 -6.77 15.72
N ASP A 56 -4.46 -5.49 16.02
CA ASP A 56 -5.50 -4.49 16.27
C ASP A 56 -6.00 -3.80 14.97
N VAL A 57 -5.44 -4.18 13.81
CA VAL A 57 -5.89 -3.67 12.51
C VAL A 57 -7.06 -4.49 11.97
N ASP A 58 -8.24 -3.87 11.87
CA ASP A 58 -9.34 -4.39 11.07
C ASP A 58 -9.25 -3.86 9.63
N PHE A 59 -9.18 -4.77 8.66
CA PHE A 59 -9.01 -4.44 7.24
C PHE A 59 -10.04 -5.15 6.37
N HIS A 60 -10.78 -4.37 5.59
CA HIS A 60 -11.72 -4.88 4.61
C HIS A 60 -11.44 -4.28 3.22
N SER A 61 -11.26 -5.16 2.23
CA SER A 61 -11.09 -4.78 0.83
C SER A 61 -12.06 -5.56 -0.03
N PHE A 62 -12.79 -4.86 -0.90
CA PHE A 62 -13.78 -5.48 -1.77
C PHE A 62 -13.80 -4.80 -3.15
N PRO A 63 -13.96 -5.59 -4.23
CA PRO A 63 -14.18 -5.03 -5.55
C PRO A 63 -15.63 -4.58 -5.72
N PHE A 64 -15.83 -3.31 -6.05
CA PHE A 64 -17.14 -2.82 -6.47
C PHE A 64 -17.32 -3.00 -7.98
N VAL A 65 -18.21 -3.90 -8.39
CA VAL A 65 -18.37 -4.31 -9.80
C VAL A 65 -19.64 -3.79 -10.48
N ALA A 66 -20.55 -3.15 -9.76
CA ALA A 66 -21.83 -2.71 -10.32
C ALA A 66 -21.68 -1.61 -11.38
N PHE A 67 -20.69 -0.72 -11.21
CA PHE A 67 -20.32 0.30 -12.18
C PHE A 67 -18.92 0.86 -11.87
N GLY A 68 -18.43 1.76 -12.74
CA GLY A 68 -17.19 2.50 -12.49
C GLY A 68 -17.23 3.91 -13.08
N LYS A 69 -16.04 4.51 -13.27
CA LYS A 69 -15.88 5.91 -13.73
C LYS A 69 -16.66 6.27 -14.99
N GLY A 70 -16.94 5.31 -15.86
CA GLY A 70 -17.68 5.53 -17.11
C GLY A 70 -19.09 6.06 -16.88
N ILE A 71 -19.84 5.49 -15.92
CA ILE A 71 -21.19 5.94 -15.59
C ILE A 71 -21.13 7.27 -14.81
N ILE A 72 -20.23 7.39 -13.83
CA ILE A 72 -20.10 8.60 -13.01
C ILE A 72 -19.83 9.84 -13.89
N LYS A 73 -18.95 9.70 -14.89
CA LYS A 73 -18.65 10.78 -15.84
C LYS A 73 -19.84 11.16 -16.72
N LYS A 74 -20.75 10.23 -17.06
CA LYS A 74 -21.98 10.55 -17.81
C LYS A 74 -22.91 11.46 -17.01
N CYS A 75 -22.87 11.37 -15.68
CA CYS A 75 -23.57 12.26 -14.76
C CYS A 75 -22.87 13.62 -14.57
N ARG A 76 -21.77 13.89 -15.30
CA ARG A 76 -20.96 15.12 -15.20
C ARG A 76 -20.33 15.33 -13.81
N THR A 77 -19.99 14.24 -13.13
CA THR A 77 -19.38 14.26 -11.80
C THR A 77 -17.95 13.71 -11.86
N SER A 78 -17.04 14.26 -11.06
CA SER A 78 -15.72 13.67 -10.85
C SER A 78 -15.88 12.30 -10.17
N PRO A 79 -15.25 11.21 -10.67
CA PRO A 79 -15.26 9.92 -9.99
C PRO A 79 -14.75 9.97 -8.55
N ASP A 80 -13.76 10.83 -8.32
CA ASP A 80 -13.13 11.03 -7.02
C ASP A 80 -14.09 11.71 -6.03
N ALA A 81 -14.61 12.89 -6.39
CA ALA A 81 -15.63 13.58 -5.59
C ALA A 81 -16.89 12.71 -5.33
N PHE A 82 -17.28 11.87 -6.29
CA PHE A 82 -18.39 10.93 -6.11
C PHE A 82 -18.08 9.92 -4.99
N VAL A 83 -16.88 9.34 -4.98
CA VAL A 83 -16.46 8.40 -3.94
C VAL A 83 -16.37 9.11 -2.58
N GLN A 84 -15.83 10.32 -2.51
CA GLN A 84 -15.77 11.09 -1.27
C GLN A 84 -17.16 11.35 -0.66
N LEU A 85 -18.12 11.76 -1.48
CA LEU A 85 -19.50 11.95 -1.03
C LEU A 85 -20.17 10.63 -0.60
N ALA A 86 -19.87 9.53 -1.30
CA ALA A 86 -20.35 8.21 -0.91
C ALA A 86 -19.79 7.77 0.45
N LEU A 87 -18.50 8.06 0.74
CA LEU A 87 -17.88 7.82 2.04
C LEU A 87 -18.53 8.66 3.15
N GLN A 88 -18.77 9.96 2.91
CA GLN A 88 -19.51 10.81 3.86
C GLN A 88 -20.91 10.26 4.14
N LEU A 89 -21.63 9.84 3.10
CA LEU A 89 -22.96 9.26 3.24
C LEU A 89 -22.95 7.93 4.01
N ALA A 90 -21.98 7.07 3.72
CA ALA A 90 -21.82 5.79 4.43
C ALA A 90 -21.57 6.03 5.93
N HIS A 91 -20.63 6.92 6.26
CA HIS A 91 -20.36 7.30 7.65
C HIS A 91 -21.59 7.93 8.32
N TYR A 92 -22.29 8.84 7.65
CA TYR A 92 -23.50 9.45 8.22
C TYR A 92 -24.60 8.42 8.51
N LYS A 93 -24.78 7.43 7.63
CA LYS A 93 -25.75 6.34 7.83
C LYS A 93 -25.39 5.43 9.00
N ASP A 94 -24.10 5.18 9.20
CA ASP A 94 -23.59 4.32 10.28
C ASP A 94 -23.58 5.04 11.64
N MET A 95 -23.10 6.29 11.67
CA MET A 95 -22.81 7.03 12.90
C MET A 95 -23.84 8.13 13.24
N GLY A 96 -24.79 8.43 12.34
CA GLY A 96 -25.81 9.46 12.51
C GLY A 96 -25.30 10.91 12.44
N LYS A 97 -24.02 11.12 12.08
CA LYS A 97 -23.38 12.44 11.98
C LYS A 97 -22.27 12.46 10.93
N PHE A 98 -21.95 13.66 10.45
CA PHE A 98 -20.76 13.87 9.62
C PHE A 98 -19.49 13.85 10.47
N CYS A 99 -18.36 13.55 9.84
CA CYS A 99 -17.04 13.55 10.45
C CYS A 99 -16.09 14.51 9.71
N LEU A 100 -15.01 14.91 10.39
CA LEU A 100 -13.90 15.59 9.74
C LEU A 100 -13.13 14.55 8.94
N THR A 101 -12.98 14.77 7.64
CA THR A 101 -12.35 13.83 6.72
C THR A 101 -11.13 14.48 6.09
N TYR A 102 -10.02 13.74 6.11
CA TYR A 102 -8.80 14.09 5.41
C TYR A 102 -8.82 13.46 4.02
N GLU A 103 -8.58 14.27 2.99
CA GLU A 103 -8.38 13.81 1.62
C GLU A 103 -7.07 14.43 1.11
N ALA A 104 -6.10 13.59 0.77
CA ALA A 104 -4.82 14.06 0.26
C ALA A 104 -4.96 14.55 -1.19
N SER A 105 -4.62 15.82 -1.43
CA SER A 105 -4.55 16.44 -2.75
C SER A 105 -3.09 16.70 -3.13
N MET A 106 -2.66 16.24 -4.32
CA MET A 106 -1.26 16.36 -4.71
C MET A 106 -0.85 17.80 -5.04
N THR A 107 0.31 18.22 -4.53
CA THR A 107 0.90 19.55 -4.80
C THR A 107 2.15 19.47 -5.67
N ARG A 108 2.31 18.39 -6.44
CA ARG A 108 3.50 18.08 -7.26
C ARG A 108 3.83 19.08 -8.37
N LEU A 109 2.98 20.06 -8.61
CA LEU A 109 3.27 21.19 -9.50
C LEU A 109 4.32 22.15 -8.90
N PHE A 110 4.52 22.11 -7.59
CA PHE A 110 5.49 22.93 -6.87
C PHE A 110 6.74 22.14 -6.51
N ARG A 111 7.88 22.83 -6.39
CA ARG A 111 9.13 22.23 -5.91
C ARG A 111 8.90 21.65 -4.51
N GLU A 112 9.32 20.40 -4.31
CA GLU A 112 9.16 19.65 -3.05
C GLU A 112 7.68 19.43 -2.63
N GLY A 113 6.73 19.66 -3.55
CA GLY A 113 5.31 19.43 -3.32
C GLY A 113 5.00 17.97 -3.00
N ARG A 114 4.22 17.77 -1.94
CA ARG A 114 3.70 16.47 -1.49
C ARG A 114 2.17 16.47 -1.63
N THR A 115 1.49 16.78 -0.53
CA THR A 115 0.04 16.72 -0.39
C THR A 115 -0.45 17.91 0.44
N GLU A 116 -1.65 18.40 0.15
CA GLU A 116 -2.51 19.19 1.05
C GLU A 116 -3.64 18.26 1.52
#